data_AF-A0A1V4AUV0-F1
#
_entry.id   AF-A0A1V4AUV0-F1
#
_cell.length_a   1.000
_cell.length_b   1.000
_cell.length_c   1.000
_cell.angle_alpha   90.00
_cell.angle_beta   90.00
_cell.angle_gamma   90.00
#
_symmetry.space_group_name_H-M   'P 1'
#
loop_
_entity.id
_entity.type
_entity.pdbx_description
1 polymer ?
#
loop_
_entity_poly.entity_id
_entity_poly.type
_entity_poly.pdbx_seq_one_letter_code
_entity_poly.pdbx_strand_id
1 'polypeptide(L)'
;MQDKFPNLYKYLSENEQVFLQRKSSIYAGKAPFSIFGVGDYSFKPYKVAISGLYKRSTFSLILPYKSKPMMLDDTCYFLGFDYISDAIIIWAILNSEYIQKLLTVITFLDSKRPYTKEVLMRLSLNEVAEDLTFDQIKNIIKDLPTNIPIHLTKNEWDAFLTKDENKRLKPKQLSLFETFHNVKQGGFS
;
A
#
# COMPACT_ATOMS: atom_id res chain seq x y z
N MET A 1 8.86 -19.89 -17.90
CA MET A 1 9.25 -18.45 -17.95
C MET A 1 10.06 -18.17 -19.20
N GLN A 2 11.03 -19.04 -19.55
CA GLN A 2 11.80 -19.00 -20.79
C GLN A 2 10.94 -18.89 -22.07
N ASP A 3 9.85 -19.66 -22.19
CA ASP A 3 9.01 -19.63 -23.40
C ASP A 3 8.05 -18.43 -23.47
N LYS A 4 7.65 -17.89 -22.31
CA LYS A 4 6.68 -16.78 -22.23
C LYS A 4 7.35 -15.41 -22.23
N PHE A 5 8.55 -15.30 -21.65
CA PHE A 5 9.30 -14.05 -21.48
C PHE A 5 10.80 -14.28 -21.73
N PRO A 6 11.21 -14.62 -22.97
CA PRO A 6 12.56 -15.06 -23.27
C PRO A 6 13.62 -14.00 -22.95
N ASN A 7 13.33 -12.73 -23.25
CA ASN A 7 14.25 -11.62 -22.98
C ASN A 7 14.48 -11.40 -21.47
N LEU A 8 13.42 -11.52 -20.66
CA LEU A 8 13.53 -11.38 -19.21
C LEU A 8 14.33 -12.55 -18.63
N TYR A 9 14.04 -13.77 -19.07
CA TYR A 9 14.76 -14.95 -18.62
C TYR A 9 16.26 -14.86 -18.96
N LYS A 10 16.58 -14.47 -20.19
CA LYS A 10 17.96 -14.26 -20.63
C LYS A 10 18.67 -13.22 -19.75
N TYR A 11 18.07 -12.04 -19.57
CA TYR A 11 18.64 -10.98 -18.74
C TYR A 11 18.90 -11.43 -17.30
N LEU A 12 17.92 -12.07 -16.65
CA LEU A 12 18.05 -12.55 -15.28
C LEU A 12 19.15 -13.62 -15.15
N SER A 13 19.23 -14.53 -16.11
CA SER A 13 20.23 -15.60 -16.13
C SER A 13 21.64 -15.05 -16.36
N GLU A 14 21.81 -14.13 -17.31
CA GLU A 14 23.11 -13.49 -17.60
C GLU A 14 23.64 -12.65 -16.43
N ASN A 15 22.74 -12.11 -15.60
CA ASN A 15 23.10 -11.27 -14.46
C ASN A 15 22.97 -11.99 -13.11
N GLU A 16 22.77 -13.30 -13.08
CA GLU A 16 22.49 -14.07 -11.85
C GLU A 16 23.54 -13.82 -10.76
N GLN A 17 24.82 -13.80 -11.14
CA GLN A 17 25.93 -13.55 -10.21
C GLN A 17 25.82 -12.18 -9.52
N VAL A 18 25.34 -11.15 -10.20
CA VAL A 18 25.11 -9.81 -9.62
C VAL A 18 24.01 -9.88 -8.55
N PHE A 19 22.95 -10.66 -8.79
CA PHE A 19 21.88 -10.86 -7.83
C PHE A 19 22.32 -11.68 -6.61
N LEU A 20 23.17 -12.69 -6.80
CA LEU A 20 23.68 -13.52 -5.70
C LEU A 20 24.68 -12.77 -4.79
N GLN A 21 25.40 -11.77 -5.32
CA GLN A 21 26.35 -10.97 -4.57
C GLN A 21 25.70 -9.93 -3.61
N ARG A 22 24.37 -9.84 -3.58
CA ARG A 22 23.67 -8.88 -2.71
C ARG A 22 23.86 -9.24 -1.23
N LYS A 23 24.50 -8.32 -0.50
CA LYS A 23 24.88 -8.51 0.92
C LYS A 23 23.77 -8.20 1.92
N SER A 24 22.69 -7.54 1.48
CA SER A 24 21.62 -7.13 2.39
C SER A 24 20.82 -8.33 2.90
N SER A 25 20.63 -8.41 4.22
CA SER A 25 19.89 -9.49 4.88
C SER A 25 18.43 -9.58 4.43
N ILE A 26 17.87 -8.53 3.82
CA ILE A 26 16.50 -8.52 3.27
C ILE A 26 16.28 -9.55 2.15
N TYR A 27 17.37 -10.01 1.51
CA TYR A 27 17.33 -11.02 0.46
C TYR A 27 17.57 -12.45 0.98
N ALA A 28 17.90 -12.62 2.27
CA ALA A 28 18.11 -13.94 2.86
C ALA A 28 16.82 -14.77 2.79
N GLY A 29 16.91 -15.99 2.24
CA GLY A 29 15.77 -16.88 2.07
C GLY A 29 14.72 -16.43 1.04
N LYS A 30 15.04 -15.44 0.19
CA LYS A 30 14.18 -14.98 -0.92
C LYS A 30 14.59 -15.64 -2.23
N ALA A 31 13.70 -15.54 -3.23
CA ALA A 31 14.00 -16.07 -4.56
C ALA A 31 15.21 -15.34 -5.19
N PRO A 32 16.01 -16.01 -6.05
CA PRO A 32 17.24 -15.43 -6.60
C PRO A 32 17.06 -14.07 -7.27
N PHE A 33 15.91 -13.83 -7.91
CA PHE A 33 15.62 -12.58 -8.62
C PHE A 33 14.64 -11.65 -7.88
N SER A 34 14.42 -11.85 -6.58
CA SER A 34 13.56 -10.96 -5.78
C SER A 34 14.08 -9.54 -5.80
N ILE A 35 13.21 -8.54 -5.95
CA ILE A 35 13.57 -7.12 -5.93
C ILE A 35 13.06 -6.49 -4.63
N PHE A 36 13.87 -5.63 -4.00
CA PHE A 36 13.44 -4.92 -2.81
C PHE A 36 12.22 -4.04 -3.11
N GLY A 37 11.22 -4.08 -2.23
CA GLY A 37 10.01 -3.26 -2.36
C GLY A 37 9.06 -3.68 -3.50
N VAL A 38 9.27 -4.86 -4.11
CA VAL A 38 8.40 -5.41 -5.14
C VAL A 38 7.79 -6.74 -4.66
N GLY A 39 6.47 -6.82 -4.69
CA GLY A 39 5.72 -8.04 -4.38
C GLY A 39 4.33 -8.02 -5.04
N ASP A 40 3.46 -8.95 -4.67
CA ASP A 40 2.12 -9.07 -5.28
C ASP A 40 1.30 -7.78 -5.18
N TYR A 41 1.45 -7.04 -4.07
CA TYR A 41 0.82 -5.74 -3.85
C TYR A 41 1.24 -4.68 -4.90
N SER A 42 2.47 -4.76 -5.43
CA SER A 42 2.99 -3.83 -6.44
C SER A 42 2.28 -3.98 -7.78
N PHE A 43 1.76 -5.17 -8.08
CA PHE A 43 1.08 -5.48 -9.33
C PHE A 43 -0.45 -5.33 -9.25
N LYS A 44 -0.99 -4.95 -8.09
CA LYS A 44 -2.41 -4.64 -7.95
C LYS A 44 -2.83 -3.49 -8.87
N PRO A 45 -4.00 -3.58 -9.54
CA PRO A 45 -4.42 -2.61 -10.54
C PRO A 45 -4.62 -1.21 -9.98
N TYR A 46 -5.25 -1.10 -8.80
CA TYR A 46 -5.54 0.18 -8.16
C TYR A 46 -4.62 0.39 -6.98
N LYS A 47 -4.18 1.63 -6.75
CA LYS A 47 -3.35 1.96 -5.60
C LYS A 47 -3.80 3.25 -4.93
N VAL A 48 -3.60 3.33 -3.62
CA VAL A 48 -3.69 4.59 -2.87
C VAL A 48 -2.32 4.90 -2.32
N ALA A 49 -1.76 6.05 -2.71
CA ALA A 49 -0.35 6.37 -2.49
C ALA A 49 -0.14 7.72 -1.82
N ILE A 50 0.94 7.85 -1.07
CA ILE A 50 1.44 9.09 -0.50
C ILE A 50 2.93 9.23 -0.81
N SER A 51 3.37 10.44 -1.12
CA SER A 51 4.80 10.71 -1.27
C SER A 51 5.47 10.76 0.09
N GLY A 52 6.57 10.04 0.23
CA GLY A 52 7.44 10.14 1.38
C GLY A 52 8.27 11.43 1.41
N LEU A 53 8.39 12.17 0.30
CA LEU A 53 9.26 13.35 0.19
C LEU A 53 8.52 14.68 0.34
N TYR A 54 7.24 14.74 -0.03
CA TYR A 54 6.46 15.96 0.12
C TYR A 54 6.03 16.18 1.57
N LYS A 55 5.89 17.46 1.96
CA LYS A 55 5.35 17.85 3.27
C LYS A 55 3.82 17.76 3.36
N ARG A 56 3.12 17.56 2.24
CA ARG A 56 1.67 17.39 2.20
C ARG A 56 1.26 15.94 2.44
N SER A 57 0.28 15.74 3.31
CA SER A 57 -0.32 14.45 3.70
C SER A 57 -1.38 13.92 2.71
N THR A 58 -1.46 14.51 1.52
CA THR A 58 -2.46 14.15 0.52
C THR A 58 -2.19 12.77 -0.05
N PHE A 59 -3.19 11.89 0.01
CA PHE A 59 -3.14 10.59 -0.64
C PHE A 59 -3.74 10.68 -2.03
N SER A 60 -3.12 10.03 -3.01
CA SER A 60 -3.54 9.98 -4.41
C SER A 60 -4.11 8.61 -4.76
N LEU A 61 -5.23 8.59 -5.48
CA LEU A 61 -5.77 7.40 -6.12
C LEU A 61 -5.06 7.20 -7.46
N ILE A 62 -4.39 6.06 -7.61
CA ILE A 62 -3.63 5.70 -8.80
C ILE A 62 -4.40 4.61 -9.55
N LEU A 63 -4.73 4.92 -10.81
CA LEU A 63 -5.46 4.03 -11.70
C LEU A 63 -4.50 3.31 -12.67
N PRO A 64 -4.90 2.15 -13.20
CA PRO A 64 -4.18 1.51 -14.29
C PRO A 64 -4.00 2.45 -15.48
N TYR A 65 -2.83 2.40 -16.11
CA TYR A 65 -2.57 3.11 -17.36
C TYR A 65 -2.53 2.11 -18.51
N LYS A 66 -3.38 2.28 -19.53
CA LYS A 66 -3.52 1.35 -20.68
C LYS A 66 -3.70 -0.11 -20.22
N SER A 67 -4.59 -0.33 -19.25
CA SER A 67 -4.90 -1.64 -18.66
C SER A 67 -3.72 -2.33 -17.95
N LYS A 68 -2.65 -1.59 -17.64
CA LYS A 68 -1.50 -2.10 -16.88
C LYS A 68 -1.45 -1.46 -15.50
N PRO A 69 -1.13 -2.23 -14.44
CA PRO A 69 -0.91 -1.66 -13.12
C PRO A 69 0.26 -0.68 -13.16
N MET A 70 0.11 0.49 -12.55
CA MET A 70 1.19 1.46 -12.45
C MET A 70 2.17 1.04 -11.35
N MET A 71 3.46 1.02 -11.64
CA MET A 71 4.52 0.80 -10.66
C MET A 71 4.95 2.15 -10.08
N LEU A 72 5.01 2.26 -8.76
CA LEU A 72 5.53 3.43 -8.06
C LEU A 72 6.98 3.16 -7.65
N ASP A 73 7.80 4.20 -7.56
CA ASP A 73 9.18 4.11 -7.09
C ASP A 73 9.28 4.09 -5.55
N ASP A 74 10.51 4.06 -5.03
CA ASP A 74 10.83 4.00 -3.60
C ASP A 74 10.68 5.34 -2.86
N THR A 75 10.19 6.38 -3.54
CA THR A 75 9.87 7.68 -2.93
C THR A 75 8.45 7.76 -2.40
N CYS A 76 7.62 6.75 -2.67
CA CYS A 76 6.22 6.70 -2.28
C CYS A 76 5.90 5.47 -1.43
N TYR A 77 4.94 5.64 -0.53
CA TYR A 77 4.26 4.53 0.14
C TYR A 77 2.90 4.33 -0.50
N PHE A 78 2.46 3.08 -0.64
CA PHE A 78 1.16 2.82 -1.23
C PHE A 78 0.52 1.52 -0.74
N LEU A 79 -0.80 1.48 -0.86
CA LEU A 79 -1.64 0.30 -0.71
C LEU A 79 -2.13 -0.15 -2.09
N GLY A 80 -2.14 -1.46 -2.35
CA GLY A 80 -2.63 -2.04 -3.60
C GLY A 80 -3.97 -2.76 -3.42
N PHE A 81 -4.87 -2.60 -4.38
CA PHE A 81 -6.24 -3.14 -4.34
C PHE A 81 -6.62 -3.82 -5.66
N ASP A 82 -7.38 -4.91 -5.56
CA ASP A 82 -7.97 -5.60 -6.71
C ASP A 82 -9.24 -4.90 -7.22
N TYR A 83 -10.00 -4.27 -6.33
CA TYR A 83 -11.26 -3.59 -6.64
C TYR A 83 -11.11 -2.07 -6.49
N ILE A 84 -11.63 -1.33 -7.46
CA ILE A 84 -11.60 0.13 -7.46
C ILE A 84 -12.43 0.71 -6.30
N SER A 85 -13.55 0.08 -5.92
CA SER A 85 -14.39 0.50 -4.81
C SER A 85 -13.62 0.51 -3.49
N ASP A 86 -12.89 -0.58 -3.18
CA ASP A 86 -12.04 -0.68 -2.00
C ASP A 86 -10.95 0.43 -2.01
N ALA A 87 -10.35 0.72 -3.17
CA ALA A 87 -9.36 1.78 -3.30
C ALA A 87 -9.96 3.19 -3.08
N ILE A 88 -11.16 3.47 -3.61
CA ILE A 88 -11.87 4.74 -3.42
C ILE A 88 -12.20 4.94 -1.94
N ILE A 89 -12.72 3.91 -1.27
CA ILE A 89 -13.07 3.97 0.15
C ILE A 89 -11.83 4.30 1.00
N ILE A 90 -10.74 3.56 0.80
CA ILE A 90 -9.49 3.80 1.54
C ILE A 90 -8.91 5.17 1.22
N TRP A 91 -8.96 5.60 -0.03
CA TRP A 91 -8.55 6.96 -0.41
C TRP A 91 -9.37 8.03 0.31
N ALA A 92 -10.69 7.84 0.42
CA ALA A 92 -11.57 8.78 1.11
C ALA A 92 -11.31 8.81 2.62
N ILE A 93 -11.12 7.65 3.25
CA ILE A 93 -10.75 7.54 4.68
C ILE A 93 -9.43 8.26 4.94
N LEU A 94 -8.40 7.98 4.13
CA LEU A 94 -7.07 8.56 4.30
C LEU A 94 -7.02 10.08 4.05
N ASN A 95 -7.91 10.60 3.20
CA ASN A 95 -8.06 12.04 2.99
C ASN A 95 -9.18 12.67 3.84
N SER A 96 -9.81 11.92 4.75
CA SER A 96 -10.79 12.47 5.68
C SER A 96 -10.13 13.46 6.65
N GLU A 97 -10.93 14.39 7.15
CA GLU A 97 -10.46 15.40 8.11
C GLU A 97 -9.80 14.79 9.34
N TYR A 98 -10.33 13.66 9.85
CA TYR A 98 -9.79 12.95 11.01
C TYR A 98 -8.34 12.47 10.78
N ILE A 99 -8.09 11.77 9.67
CA ILE A 99 -6.76 11.25 9.35
C ILE A 99 -5.78 12.40 9.05
N GLN A 100 -6.21 13.42 8.31
CA GLN A 100 -5.35 14.55 7.94
C GLN A 100 -4.94 15.37 9.17
N LYS A 101 -5.86 15.58 10.13
CA LYS A 101 -5.53 16.20 11.43
C LYS A 101 -4.57 15.34 12.24
N LEU A 102 -4.82 14.03 12.33
CA LEU A 102 -3.94 13.11 13.04
C LEU A 102 -2.52 13.15 12.48
N LEU A 103 -2.37 13.05 11.15
CA LEU A 103 -1.07 13.11 10.47
C LEU A 103 -0.32 14.41 10.76
N THR A 104 -1.01 15.54 10.84
CA THR A 104 -0.38 16.83 11.20
C THR A 104 0.24 16.81 12.59
N VAL A 105 -0.33 16.06 13.53
CA VAL A 105 0.15 15.97 14.92
C VAL A 105 1.26 14.91 15.08
N ILE A 106 1.17 13.79 14.36
CA ILE A 106 2.09 12.65 14.52
C ILE A 106 3.29 12.67 13.56
N THR A 107 3.38 13.67 12.68
CA THR A 107 4.49 13.82 11.73
C THR A 107 5.40 15.00 12.10
N PHE A 108 6.68 14.85 11.78
CA PHE A 108 7.66 15.92 11.93
C PHE A 108 8.02 16.50 10.56
N LEU A 109 7.36 17.61 10.19
CA LEU A 109 7.43 18.22 8.85
C LEU A 109 8.80 18.81 8.48
N ASP A 110 9.71 18.97 9.44
CA ASP A 110 11.08 19.42 9.18
C ASP A 110 12.02 18.28 8.76
N SER A 111 11.56 17.04 8.85
CA SER A 111 12.29 15.91 8.27
C SER A 111 12.22 15.92 6.73
N LYS A 112 13.24 15.34 6.10
CA LYS A 112 13.24 15.08 4.65
C LYS A 112 12.12 14.12 4.21
N ARG A 113 11.65 13.27 5.13
CA ARG A 113 10.59 12.29 4.89
C ARG A 113 9.60 12.22 6.06
N PRO A 114 8.59 13.10 6.10
CA PRO A 114 7.67 13.20 7.24
C PRO A 114 6.72 12.00 7.36
N TYR A 115 6.32 11.41 6.22
CA TYR A 115 5.35 10.32 6.18
C TYR A 115 6.06 8.96 6.09
N THR A 116 6.79 8.60 7.15
CA THR A 116 7.49 7.31 7.21
C THR A 116 6.51 6.14 7.32
N LYS A 117 6.95 4.93 6.97
CA LYS A 117 6.20 3.70 7.19
C LYS A 117 5.70 3.58 8.63
N GLU A 118 6.52 3.94 9.62
CA GLU A 118 6.17 3.82 11.03
C GLU A 118 5.02 4.75 11.42
N VAL A 119 5.01 5.99 10.91
CA VAL A 119 3.91 6.93 11.12
C VAL A 119 2.63 6.41 10.46
N LEU A 120 2.70 5.97 9.21
CA LEU A 120 1.54 5.46 8.46
C LEU A 120 0.96 4.19 9.10
N MET A 121 1.78 3.35 9.74
CA MET A 121 1.35 2.14 10.44
C MET A 121 0.64 2.39 11.78
N ARG A 122 0.53 3.65 12.21
CA ARG A 122 -0.26 4.05 13.40
C ARG A 122 -1.71 4.39 13.04
N LEU A 123 -2.05 4.43 11.76
CA LEU A 123 -3.41 4.73 11.31
C LEU A 123 -4.29 3.47 11.40
N SER A 124 -5.33 3.51 12.23
CA SER A 124 -6.37 2.48 12.29
C SER A 124 -7.47 2.77 11.27
N LEU A 125 -7.36 2.24 10.05
CA LEU A 125 -8.33 2.49 8.98
C LEU A 125 -9.72 1.95 9.32
N ASN A 126 -9.79 0.84 10.05
CA ASN A 126 -11.02 0.16 10.42
C ASN A 126 -11.84 1.00 11.41
N GLU A 127 -11.18 1.52 12.45
CA GLU A 127 -11.81 2.39 13.45
C GLU A 127 -12.38 3.65 12.78
N VAL A 128 -11.62 4.27 11.87
CA VAL A 128 -12.12 5.45 11.14
C VAL A 128 -13.23 5.11 10.16
N ALA A 129 -13.23 3.91 9.56
CA ALA A 129 -14.30 3.48 8.67
C ALA A 129 -15.63 3.29 9.42
N GLU A 130 -15.59 2.80 10.66
CA GLU A 130 -16.76 2.62 11.53
C GLU A 130 -17.40 3.96 11.95
N ASP A 131 -16.57 4.99 12.13
CA ASP A 131 -17.01 6.34 12.50
C ASP A 131 -17.50 7.19 11.32
N LEU A 132 -17.31 6.71 10.08
CA LEU A 132 -17.72 7.41 8.87
C LEU A 132 -19.02 6.84 8.30
N THR A 133 -19.91 7.73 7.91
CA THR A 133 -21.12 7.38 7.16
C THR A 133 -20.86 7.32 5.66
N PHE A 134 -21.69 6.57 4.94
CA PHE A 134 -21.60 6.51 3.48
C PHE A 134 -21.76 7.89 2.81
N ASP A 135 -22.59 8.78 3.38
CA ASP A 135 -22.78 10.12 2.84
C ASP A 135 -21.55 11.01 3.06
N GLN A 136 -20.83 10.84 4.17
CA GLN A 136 -19.53 11.50 4.36
C GLN A 136 -18.51 11.03 3.33
N ILE A 137 -18.43 9.72 3.07
CA ILE A 137 -17.57 9.18 2.01
C ILE A 137 -17.95 9.74 0.64
N LYS A 138 -19.25 9.76 0.31
CA LYS A 138 -19.74 10.38 -0.93
C LYS A 138 -19.35 11.84 -1.06
N ASN A 139 -19.38 12.59 0.05
CA ASN A 139 -18.99 13.99 0.02
C ASN A 139 -17.50 14.16 -0.27
N ILE A 140 -16.64 13.32 0.33
CA ILE A 140 -15.18 13.37 0.10
C ILE A 140 -14.84 13.00 -1.35
N ILE A 141 -15.48 11.98 -1.92
CA ILE A 141 -15.17 11.53 -3.30
C ILE A 141 -15.72 12.44 -4.39
N LYS A 142 -16.54 13.45 -4.07
CA LYS A 142 -17.00 14.45 -5.07
C LYS A 142 -15.85 15.23 -5.68
N ASP A 143 -14.73 15.32 -4.97
CA ASP A 143 -13.51 15.99 -5.44
C ASP A 143 -12.72 15.15 -6.46
N LEU A 144 -13.10 13.88 -6.67
CA LEU A 144 -12.53 13.03 -7.71
C LEU A 144 -13.17 13.29 -9.08
N PRO A 145 -12.48 12.94 -10.19
CA PRO A 145 -13.08 12.97 -11.52
C PRO A 145 -14.42 12.23 -11.58
N THR A 146 -15.38 12.77 -12.32
CA THR A 146 -16.79 12.32 -12.33
C THR A 146 -17.00 10.84 -12.66
N ASN A 147 -16.07 10.21 -13.37
CA ASN A 147 -16.09 8.81 -13.72
C ASN A 147 -15.59 7.86 -12.60
N ILE A 148 -15.17 8.39 -11.44
CA ILE A 148 -14.67 7.59 -10.32
C ILE A 148 -15.76 7.27 -9.29
N PRO A 149 -16.55 8.25 -8.79
CA PRO A 149 -17.59 7.98 -7.80
C PRO A 149 -18.65 6.94 -8.23
N ILE A 150 -18.87 6.75 -9.54
CA ILE A 150 -19.80 5.74 -10.07
C ILE A 150 -19.45 4.31 -9.66
N HIS A 151 -18.19 4.06 -9.27
CA HIS A 151 -17.70 2.75 -8.86
C HIS A 151 -17.92 2.46 -7.37
N LEU A 152 -18.58 3.38 -6.64
CA LEU A 152 -18.86 3.23 -5.21
C LEU A 152 -20.35 3.44 -4.94
N THR A 153 -21.07 2.34 -4.75
CA THR A 153 -22.46 2.31 -4.28
C THR A 153 -22.54 1.96 -2.80
N LYS A 154 -23.75 2.02 -2.25
CA LYS A 154 -24.00 1.66 -0.84
C LYS A 154 -23.64 0.19 -0.58
N ASN A 155 -23.84 -0.68 -1.57
CA ASN A 155 -23.53 -2.11 -1.44
C ASN A 155 -22.03 -2.36 -1.33
N GLU A 156 -21.17 -1.68 -2.10
CA GLU A 156 -19.71 -1.84 -1.94
C GLU A 156 -19.22 -1.27 -0.62
N TRP A 157 -19.82 -0.18 -0.12
CA TRP A 157 -19.53 0.35 1.21
C TRP A 157 -19.89 -0.65 2.31
N ASP A 158 -21.10 -1.21 2.30
CA ASP A 158 -21.53 -2.18 3.30
C ASP A 158 -20.72 -3.49 3.20
N ALA A 159 -20.37 -3.91 1.98
CA ALA A 159 -19.47 -5.04 1.75
C ALA A 159 -18.05 -4.77 2.27
N PHE A 160 -17.55 -3.54 2.17
CA PHE A 160 -16.25 -3.15 2.70
C PHE A 160 -16.21 -3.27 4.23
N LEU A 161 -17.23 -2.75 4.92
CA LEU A 161 -17.32 -2.82 6.38
C LEU A 161 -17.39 -4.28 6.88
N THR A 162 -18.18 -5.13 6.21
CA THR A 162 -18.35 -6.55 6.60
C THR A 162 -17.13 -7.43 6.28
N LYS A 163 -16.39 -7.16 5.20
CA LYS A 163 -15.10 -7.83 4.91
C LYS A 163 -14.09 -7.60 6.04
N ASP A 164 -14.16 -6.44 6.67
CA ASP A 164 -13.19 -6.01 7.67
C ASP A 164 -13.54 -6.53 9.08
N GLU A 165 -14.83 -6.64 9.40
CA GLU A 165 -15.33 -7.31 10.61
C GLU A 165 -14.79 -8.74 10.76
N ASN A 166 -14.71 -9.50 9.66
CA ASN A 166 -14.20 -10.87 9.66
C ASN A 166 -12.68 -10.98 9.88
N LYS A 167 -11.92 -9.88 9.78
CA LYS A 167 -10.49 -9.82 10.11
C LYS A 167 -10.21 -9.46 11.58
N ARG A 168 -11.23 -9.11 12.38
CA ARG A 168 -11.09 -8.62 13.76
C ARG A 168 -10.59 -9.64 14.79
N LEU A 169 -10.44 -10.92 14.45
CA LEU A 169 -9.99 -11.96 15.41
C LEU A 169 -8.46 -12.06 15.65
N LYS A 170 -7.67 -11.04 15.31
CA LYS A 170 -6.34 -10.83 15.91
C LYS A 170 -6.06 -9.34 16.10
N PRO A 171 -5.66 -8.88 17.30
CA PRO A 171 -5.03 -7.57 17.46
C PRO A 171 -3.62 -7.68 16.90
N LYS A 172 -3.52 -7.73 15.57
CA LYS A 172 -2.28 -7.45 14.87
C LYS A 172 -2.64 -6.30 13.97
N GLN A 173 -2.31 -5.10 14.45
CA GLN A 173 -1.89 -3.95 13.67
C GLN A 173 -1.74 -4.37 12.21
N LEU A 174 -2.70 -3.99 11.35
CA LEU A 174 -2.66 -4.31 9.93
C LEU A 174 -1.26 -3.99 9.47
N SER A 175 -0.45 -5.02 9.20
CA SER A 175 0.88 -4.82 8.67
C SER A 175 0.67 -4.44 7.22
N LEU A 176 0.37 -3.15 7.02
CA LEU A 176 0.19 -2.48 5.74
C LEU A 176 1.35 -2.81 4.79
N PHE A 177 2.50 -3.16 5.39
CA PHE A 177 3.64 -3.77 4.76
C PHE A 177 4.17 -4.87 5.69
N GLU A 178 3.77 -6.12 5.48
CA GLU A 178 4.28 -7.31 6.19
C GLU A 178 5.81 -7.26 6.24
N THR A 179 6.36 -6.97 7.42
CA THR A 179 7.78 -7.08 7.69
C THR A 179 7.98 -8.47 8.26
N PHE A 180 8.49 -9.39 7.43
CA PHE A 180 8.91 -10.70 7.90
C PHE A 180 10.20 -10.55 8.72
N HIS A 181 10.07 -10.24 10.00
CA HIS A 181 11.11 -10.53 10.97
C HIS A 181 10.75 -11.81 11.72
N ASN A 182 11.43 -12.90 11.38
CA ASN A 182 11.67 -14.01 12.28
C ASN A 182 13.10 -14.51 12.02
N VAL A 183 14.06 -13.91 12.73
CA VAL A 183 15.32 -14.57 13.05
C VAL A 183 15.24 -14.86 14.54
N LYS A 184 14.91 -16.10 14.91
CA LYS A 184 15.30 -16.61 16.23
C LYS A 184 16.77 -17.00 16.14
N GLN A 185 17.51 -16.43 17.08
CA GLN A 185 18.94 -16.51 17.29
C GLN A 185 19.38 -17.96 17.48
N GLY A 186 20.50 -18.32 16.83
CA GLY A 186 21.30 -19.46 17.23
C GLY A 186 21.88 -19.20 18.61
N GLY A 187 21.75 -20.21 19.49
CA GLY A 187 22.41 -20.22 20.79
C GLY A 187 23.92 -20.32 20.64
N PHE A 188 24.62 -19.48 21.38
CA PHE A 188 26.00 -19.70 21.78
C PHE A 188 26.02 -20.68 22.96
N SER A 189 26.63 -21.85 22.75
CA SER A 189 27.63 -22.49 23.63
C SER A 189 27.99 -23.85 23.05
#